data_AF-A0A0B8WYS5-F1
#
_entry.id   AF-A0A0B8WYS5-F1
#
_cell.length_a   1.000
_cell.length_b   1.000
_cell.length_c   1.000
_cell.angle_alpha   90.00
_cell.angle_beta   90.00
_cell.angle_gamma   90.00
#
_symmetry.space_group_name_H-M   'P 1'
#
loop_
_entity.id
_entity.type
_entity.pdbx_description
1 polymer ?
#
loop_
_entity_poly.entity_id
_entity_poly.type
_entity_poly.pdbx_seq_one_letter_code
_entity_poly.pdbx_strand_id
1 'polypeptide(L)'
;MVAFAGLSLGYIAHPFKNKVPEQDHQEVAQFYAKAHQYFAAGNFEGALEASEKIRRPIPPRYADIEQLQRKARGALAEYQKKLKDGKLNPTHVDRLPAALRDSYFDARIEADQGRCRAAYDHMAPVSRYLNNREHLEIFKHCRLTKNKSK
;
A
#
# COMPACT_ATOMS: atom_id res chain seq x y z
N MET A 1 20.92 -60.53 41.90
CA MET A 1 19.75 -59.76 41.46
C MET A 1 20.19 -58.33 41.22
N VAL A 2 20.25 -57.88 39.97
CA VAL A 2 20.58 -56.50 39.62
C VAL A 2 19.34 -55.90 38.98
N ALA A 3 18.77 -54.89 39.63
CA ALA A 3 17.56 -54.20 39.20
C ALA A 3 17.88 -53.26 38.03
N PHE A 4 17.33 -53.56 36.85
CA PHE A 4 17.28 -52.62 35.73
C PHE A 4 16.10 -51.68 35.92
N ALA A 5 16.33 -50.53 36.54
CA ALA A 5 15.43 -49.38 36.48
C ALA A 5 15.90 -48.45 35.36
N GLY A 6 15.58 -48.80 34.12
CA GLY A 6 15.78 -47.94 32.95
C GLY A 6 14.56 -47.05 32.75
N LEU A 7 14.62 -45.84 33.29
CA LEU A 7 13.64 -44.77 33.09
C LEU A 7 13.48 -44.46 31.59
N SER A 8 12.28 -44.68 31.06
CA SER A 8 11.83 -44.15 29.77
C SER A 8 11.69 -42.63 29.90
N LEU A 9 12.73 -41.90 29.48
CA LEU A 9 12.67 -40.45 29.29
C LEU A 9 11.59 -40.15 28.25
N GLY A 10 10.49 -39.55 28.73
CA GLY A 10 9.37 -39.13 27.93
C GLY A 10 9.79 -38.17 26.82
N TYR A 11 9.22 -38.38 25.64
CA TYR A 11 9.24 -37.43 24.54
C TYR A 11 8.69 -36.09 25.04
N ILE A 12 9.57 -35.10 25.24
CA ILE A 12 9.17 -33.71 25.41
C ILE A 12 8.67 -33.24 24.04
N ALA A 13 7.36 -33.27 23.84
CA ALA A 13 6.73 -32.53 22.77
C ALA A 13 7.02 -31.03 23.00
N HIS A 14 7.81 -30.42 22.11
CA HIS A 14 8.12 -29.00 22.14
C HIS A 14 6.81 -28.16 22.18
N PRO A 15 6.49 -27.41 23.25
CA PRO A 15 5.23 -26.69 23.37
C PRO A 15 5.29 -25.27 22.77
N PHE A 16 6.38 -24.91 22.09
CA PHE A 16 6.54 -23.59 21.50
C PHE A 16 5.75 -23.51 20.18
N LYS A 17 4.43 -23.33 20.31
CA LYS A 17 3.66 -22.63 19.28
C LYS A 17 4.36 -21.29 19.08
N ASN A 18 5.12 -21.17 17.99
CA ASN A 18 5.59 -19.89 17.49
C ASN A 18 4.35 -19.02 17.27
N LYS A 19 3.96 -18.24 18.28
CA LYS A 19 2.95 -17.20 18.13
C LYS A 19 3.57 -16.20 17.18
N VAL A 20 3.11 -16.21 15.93
CA VAL A 20 3.42 -15.14 14.99
C VAL A 20 3.04 -13.84 15.71
N PRO A 21 3.96 -12.88 15.87
CA PRO A 21 3.64 -11.63 16.57
C PRO A 21 2.43 -11.00 15.88
N GLU A 22 1.38 -10.79 16.68
CA GLU A 22 0.13 -10.21 16.20
C GLU A 22 0.42 -8.79 15.74
N GLN A 23 0.03 -8.48 14.51
CA GLN A 23 0.21 -7.15 13.94
C GLN A 23 -0.78 -6.18 14.60
N ASP A 24 -0.32 -4.97 14.90
CA ASP A 24 -1.16 -3.94 15.53
C ASP A 24 -2.43 -3.68 14.72
N HIS A 25 -3.58 -3.66 15.40
CA HIS A 25 -4.88 -3.55 14.74
C HIS A 25 -5.09 -2.21 14.03
N GLN A 26 -4.48 -1.12 14.51
CA GLN A 26 -4.56 0.18 13.85
C GLN A 26 -3.68 0.19 12.61
N GLU A 27 -2.50 -0.41 12.69
CA GLU A 27 -1.59 -0.56 11.54
C GLU A 27 -2.26 -1.36 10.41
N VAL A 28 -2.90 -2.49 10.73
CA VAL A 28 -3.65 -3.28 9.74
C VAL A 28 -4.79 -2.47 9.11
N ALA A 29 -5.52 -1.69 9.91
CA ALA A 29 -6.61 -0.85 9.40
C ALA A 29 -6.10 0.22 8.42
N GLN A 30 -4.94 0.82 8.72
CA GLN A 30 -4.31 1.82 7.85
C GLN A 30 -3.85 1.20 6.53
N PHE A 31 -3.18 0.05 6.57
CA PHE A 31 -2.77 -0.65 5.34
C PHE A 31 -3.97 -1.09 4.50
N TYR A 32 -5.03 -1.57 5.15
CA TYR A 32 -6.26 -1.95 4.47
C TYR A 32 -6.89 -0.74 3.76
N ALA A 33 -7.12 0.36 4.49
CA ALA A 33 -7.71 1.56 3.92
C ALA A 33 -6.87 2.11 2.76
N LYS A 34 -5.55 2.18 2.95
CA LYS A 34 -4.61 2.69 1.93
C LYS A 34 -4.61 1.82 0.68
N ALA A 35 -4.63 0.49 0.83
CA ALA A 35 -4.70 -0.43 -0.31
C ALA A 35 -5.96 -0.20 -1.15
N HIS A 36 -7.13 -0.03 -0.51
CA HIS A 36 -8.38 0.24 -1.20
C HIS A 36 -8.38 1.61 -1.90
N GLN A 37 -7.88 2.65 -1.23
CA GLN A 37 -7.76 3.99 -1.81
C GLN A 37 -6.84 4.00 -3.03
N TYR A 38 -5.67 3.37 -2.94
CA TYR A 38 -4.75 3.22 -4.05
C TYR A 38 -5.35 2.43 -5.21
N PHE A 39 -6.06 1.35 -4.92
CA PHE A 39 -6.72 0.56 -5.96
C PHE A 39 -7.77 1.40 -6.70
N ALA A 40 -8.61 2.13 -5.97
CA ALA A 40 -9.61 3.02 -6.55
C ALA A 40 -8.98 4.18 -7.36
N ALA A 41 -7.84 4.70 -6.91
CA ALA A 41 -7.09 5.75 -7.60
C ALA A 41 -6.29 5.26 -8.82
N GLY A 42 -6.22 3.94 -9.05
CA GLY A 42 -5.46 3.33 -10.15
C GLY A 42 -3.98 3.09 -9.85
N ASN A 43 -3.51 3.32 -8.61
CA ASN A 43 -2.18 2.93 -8.15
C ASN A 43 -2.15 1.44 -7.80
N PHE A 44 -2.27 0.57 -8.79
CA PHE A 44 -2.36 -0.87 -8.54
C PHE A 44 -1.10 -1.45 -7.88
N GLU A 45 0.07 -0.87 -8.15
CA GLU A 45 1.34 -1.28 -7.53
C GLU A 45 1.38 -0.87 -6.06
N GLY A 46 1.08 0.39 -5.73
CA GLY A 46 0.97 0.83 -4.35
C GLY A 46 -0.14 0.09 -3.58
N ALA A 47 -1.26 -0.22 -4.23
CA ALA A 47 -2.34 -1.00 -3.62
C ALA A 47 -1.86 -2.39 -3.21
N LEU A 48 -1.09 -3.05 -4.09
CA LEU A 48 -0.48 -4.35 -3.80
C LEU A 48 0.52 -4.23 -2.65
N GLU A 49 1.45 -3.28 -2.72
CA GLU A 49 2.45 -3.04 -1.67
C GLU A 49 1.82 -2.76 -0.30
N ALA A 50 0.78 -1.93 -0.24
CA ALA A 50 0.06 -1.65 1.00
C ALA A 50 -0.66 -2.90 1.53
N SER A 51 -1.33 -3.65 0.64
CA SER A 51 -2.05 -4.85 1.04
C SER A 51 -1.13 -6.00 1.51
N GLU A 52 0.09 -6.10 0.98
CA GLU A 52 1.06 -7.14 1.34
C GLU A 52 1.74 -6.87 2.70
N LYS A 53 1.61 -5.65 3.25
CA LYS A 53 2.03 -5.33 4.62
C LYS A 53 1.11 -5.91 5.70
N ILE A 54 -0.07 -6.40 5.33
CA ILE A 54 -0.98 -7.10 6.25
C ILE A 54 -0.50 -8.55 6.41
N ARG A 55 0.10 -8.84 7.56
CA ARG A 55 0.71 -10.14 7.87
C ARG A 55 -0.34 -11.20 8.13
N ARG A 56 0.01 -12.45 7.83
CA ARG A 56 -0.83 -13.61 8.13
C ARG A 56 -0.68 -14.03 9.61
N PRO A 57 -1.75 -14.53 10.26
CA PRO A 57 -3.10 -14.72 9.72
C PRO A 57 -3.85 -13.38 9.56
N ILE A 58 -4.55 -13.21 8.44
CA ILE A 58 -5.32 -11.99 8.17
C ILE A 58 -6.55 -11.97 9.09
N PRO A 59 -6.82 -10.87 9.82
CA PRO A 59 -8.01 -10.76 10.63
C PRO A 59 -9.29 -10.94 9.79
N PRO A 60 -10.32 -11.69 10.24
CA PRO A 60 -11.50 -11.99 9.45
C PRO A 60 -12.21 -10.77 8.85
N ARG A 61 -12.20 -9.65 9.57
CA ARG A 61 -12.78 -8.36 9.12
C ARG A 61 -12.11 -7.74 7.89
N TYR A 62 -10.91 -8.22 7.52
CA TYR A 62 -10.12 -7.75 6.37
C TYR A 62 -9.85 -8.86 5.36
N ALA A 63 -10.61 -9.97 5.40
CA ALA A 63 -10.35 -11.14 4.56
C ALA A 63 -10.49 -10.85 3.05
N ASP A 64 -11.25 -9.83 2.68
CA ASP A 64 -11.41 -9.35 1.29
C ASP A 64 -10.13 -8.75 0.72
N ILE A 65 -9.13 -8.43 1.55
CA ILE A 65 -7.84 -7.93 1.07
C ILE A 65 -7.14 -8.90 0.12
N GLU A 66 -7.32 -10.21 0.29
CA GLU A 66 -6.74 -11.20 -0.62
C GLU A 66 -7.38 -11.12 -2.01
N GLN A 67 -8.66 -10.76 -2.10
CA GLN A 67 -9.33 -10.51 -3.38
C GLN A 67 -8.81 -9.21 -4.02
N LEU A 68 -8.59 -8.15 -3.22
CA LEU A 68 -7.97 -6.92 -3.70
C LEU A 68 -6.58 -7.19 -4.29
N GLN A 69 -5.74 -7.98 -3.60
CA GLN A 69 -4.42 -8.39 -4.09
C GLN A 69 -4.50 -9.10 -5.45
N ARG A 70 -5.44 -10.03 -5.62
CA ARG A 70 -5.66 -10.71 -6.91
C ARG A 70 -6.06 -9.74 -8.02
N LYS A 71 -6.99 -8.83 -7.73
CA LYS A 71 -7.42 -7.80 -8.69
C LYS A 71 -6.28 -6.85 -9.06
N ALA A 72 -5.49 -6.40 -8.09
CA ALA A 72 -4.35 -5.51 -8.30
C ALA A 72 -3.28 -6.18 -9.18
N ARG A 73 -2.93 -7.44 -8.90
CA ARG A 73 -2.00 -8.22 -9.74
C ARG A 73 -2.51 -8.39 -11.17
N GLY A 74 -3.80 -8.67 -11.34
CA GLY A 74 -4.43 -8.78 -12.65
C GLY A 74 -4.36 -7.47 -13.46
N ALA A 75 -4.71 -6.36 -12.82
CA ALA A 75 -4.66 -5.03 -13.44
C ALA A 75 -3.23 -4.64 -13.82
N LEU A 76 -2.24 -4.90 -12.96
CA LEU A 76 -0.82 -4.68 -13.27
C LEU A 76 -0.34 -5.53 -14.44
N ALA A 77 -0.69 -6.81 -14.48
CA ALA A 77 -0.31 -7.70 -15.57
C ALA A 77 -0.90 -7.23 -16.91
N GLU A 78 -2.18 -6.83 -16.91
CA GLU A 78 -2.83 -6.26 -18.09
C GLU A 78 -2.17 -4.95 -18.52
N TYR A 79 -1.87 -4.07 -17.58
CA TYR A 79 -1.19 -2.79 -17.82
C TYR A 79 0.19 -3.01 -18.47
N GLN A 80 1.00 -3.86 -17.87
CA GLN A 80 2.33 -4.22 -18.38
C GLN A 80 2.26 -4.86 -19.76
N LYS A 81 1.24 -5.71 -20.01
CA LYS A 81 1.01 -6.28 -21.34
C LYS A 81 0.72 -5.18 -22.37
N LYS A 82 -0.17 -4.23 -22.05
CA LYS A 82 -0.49 -3.10 -22.97
C LYS A 82 0.73 -2.23 -23.26
N LEU A 83 1.61 -1.99 -22.27
CA LEU A 83 2.87 -1.30 -22.47
C LEU A 83 3.80 -2.06 -23.43
N LYS A 84 3.96 -3.38 -23.23
CA LYS A 84 4.79 -4.24 -24.10
C LYS A 84 4.26 -4.34 -25.53
N ASP A 85 2.94 -4.43 -25.67
CA ASP A 85 2.25 -4.48 -26.96
C ASP A 85 2.24 -3.12 -27.69
N GLY A 86 2.76 -2.04 -27.08
CA GLY A 86 2.70 -0.67 -27.64
C GLY A 86 1.29 -0.07 -27.68
N LYS A 87 0.32 -0.68 -27.02
CA LYS A 87 -1.08 -0.21 -26.93
C LYS A 87 -1.27 0.89 -25.90
N LEU A 88 -0.25 1.14 -25.08
CA LEU A 88 -0.23 2.17 -24.07
C LEU A 88 1.17 2.78 -23.99
N ASN A 89 1.24 4.10 -23.78
CA ASN A 89 2.49 4.78 -23.46
C ASN A 89 2.59 5.00 -21.94
N PRO A 90 3.75 4.73 -21.32
CA PRO A 90 3.92 4.98 -19.89
C PRO A 90 3.82 6.47 -19.61
N THR A 91 2.98 6.83 -18.66
CA THR A 91 2.81 8.19 -18.15
C THR A 91 4.07 8.65 -17.40
N HIS A 92 4.19 9.94 -17.07
CA HIS A 92 5.30 10.38 -16.21
C HIS A 92 5.19 9.78 -14.80
N VAL A 93 3.98 9.50 -14.32
CA VAL A 93 3.75 8.91 -13.00
C VAL A 93 4.29 7.49 -12.94
N ASP A 94 4.15 6.71 -14.02
CA ASP A 94 4.65 5.33 -14.08
C ASP A 94 6.18 5.24 -14.06
N ARG A 95 6.86 6.35 -14.39
CA ARG A 95 8.32 6.44 -14.39
C ARG A 95 8.88 6.96 -13.07
N LEU A 96 8.01 7.34 -12.14
CA LEU A 96 8.44 7.79 -10.82
C LEU A 96 8.90 6.59 -9.98
N PRO A 97 9.93 6.76 -9.13
CA PRO A 97 10.19 5.84 -8.04
C PRO A 97 8.94 5.61 -7.19
N ALA A 98 8.79 4.41 -6.61
CA ALA A 98 7.60 4.01 -5.85
C ALA A 98 7.17 5.05 -4.80
N ALA A 99 8.12 5.58 -4.00
CA ALA A 99 7.81 6.60 -3.00
C ALA A 99 7.24 7.91 -3.60
N LEU A 100 7.72 8.34 -4.77
CA LEU A 100 7.22 9.54 -5.44
C LEU A 100 5.88 9.29 -6.15
N ARG A 101 5.69 8.09 -6.72
CA ARG A 101 4.40 7.64 -7.25
C ARG A 101 3.35 7.62 -6.15
N ASP A 102 3.67 7.01 -5.02
CA ASP A 102 2.78 6.95 -3.86
C ASP A 102 2.43 8.33 -3.33
N SER A 103 3.43 9.21 -3.17
CA SER A 103 3.21 10.61 -2.78
C SER A 103 2.31 11.35 -3.78
N TYR A 104 2.42 11.05 -5.07
CA TYR A 104 1.54 11.62 -6.10
C TYR A 104 0.09 11.17 -5.94
N PHE A 105 -0.15 9.89 -5.69
CA PHE A 105 -1.49 9.36 -5.50
C PHE A 105 -2.10 9.82 -4.17
N ASP A 106 -1.32 9.84 -3.09
CA ASP A 106 -1.73 10.43 -1.80
C ASP A 106 -2.19 11.88 -2.00
N ALA A 107 -1.43 12.69 -2.75
CA ALA A 107 -1.81 14.07 -3.03
C ALA A 107 -3.14 14.20 -3.78
N ARG A 108 -3.39 13.32 -4.76
CA ARG A 108 -4.65 13.30 -5.51
C ARG A 108 -5.82 12.90 -4.62
N ILE A 109 -5.67 11.83 -3.84
CA ILE A 109 -6.69 11.34 -2.92
C ILE A 109 -7.07 12.43 -1.90
N GLU A 110 -6.08 13.11 -1.33
CA GLU A 110 -6.32 14.22 -0.38
C GLU A 110 -6.98 15.43 -1.06
N ALA A 111 -6.61 15.74 -2.30
CA ALA A 111 -7.23 16.82 -3.07
C ALA A 111 -8.71 16.52 -3.39
N ASP A 112 -9.01 15.29 -3.82
CA ASP A 112 -10.37 14.84 -4.10
C ASP A 112 -11.26 14.87 -2.85
N GLN A 113 -10.65 14.79 -1.65
CA GLN A 113 -11.32 14.91 -0.36
C GLN A 113 -11.40 16.36 0.17
N GLY A 114 -10.94 17.35 -0.61
CA GLY A 114 -10.91 18.76 -0.21
C GLY A 114 -9.85 19.10 0.83
N ARG A 115 -8.92 18.19 1.13
CA ARG A 115 -7.87 18.36 2.15
C ARG A 115 -6.64 19.02 1.53
N CYS A 116 -6.80 20.27 1.09
CA CYS A 116 -5.79 21.02 0.34
C CYS A 116 -4.40 21.07 1.01
N ARG A 117 -4.33 21.13 2.34
CA ARG A 117 -3.04 21.16 3.04
C ARG A 117 -2.27 19.85 2.89
N ALA A 118 -2.91 18.71 3.16
CA ALA A 118 -2.30 17.40 3.02
C ALA A 118 -1.95 17.13 1.55
N ALA A 119 -2.86 17.46 0.63
CA ALA A 119 -2.61 17.36 -0.81
C ALA A 119 -1.36 18.14 -1.25
N TYR A 120 -1.18 19.37 -0.75
CA TYR A 120 0.01 20.17 -1.02
C TYR A 120 1.28 19.49 -0.48
N ASP A 121 1.25 19.02 0.76
CA ASP A 121 2.42 18.43 1.42
C ASP A 121 2.87 17.14 0.70
N HIS A 122 1.93 16.32 0.24
CA HIS A 122 2.21 15.12 -0.57
C HIS A 122 2.66 15.45 -2.00
N MET A 123 2.17 16.52 -2.62
CA MET A 123 2.54 16.87 -4.00
C MET A 123 3.89 17.62 -4.09
N ALA A 124 4.31 18.31 -3.03
CA ALA A 124 5.55 19.08 -2.98
C ALA A 124 6.81 18.31 -3.42
N PRO A 125 7.07 17.05 -2.99
CA PRO A 125 8.23 16.29 -3.49
C PRO A 125 8.09 15.86 -4.95
N VAL A 126 6.86 15.69 -5.46
CA VAL A 126 6.60 15.21 -6.82
C VAL A 126 6.56 16.36 -7.84
N SER A 127 6.21 17.58 -7.42
CA SER A 127 5.99 18.72 -8.31
C SER A 127 7.21 19.06 -9.18
N ARG A 128 8.42 18.73 -8.69
CA ARG A 128 9.69 18.91 -9.43
C ARG A 128 9.80 18.01 -10.66
N TYR A 129 8.99 16.94 -10.73
CA TYR A 129 8.99 15.94 -11.80
C TYR A 129 7.75 16.04 -12.71
N LEU A 130 6.78 16.88 -12.34
CA LEU A 130 5.51 17.07 -13.06
C LEU A 130 5.55 18.37 -13.87
N ASN A 131 6.32 18.41 -14.96
CA ASN A 131 6.42 19.59 -15.82
C ASN A 131 5.04 20.01 -16.39
N ASN A 132 4.51 21.15 -15.94
CA ASN A 132 3.27 21.82 -16.42
C ASN A 132 2.08 20.89 -16.72
N ARG A 133 1.88 19.84 -15.91
CA ARG A 133 0.71 18.96 -16.02
C ARG A 133 -0.48 19.48 -15.23
N GLU A 134 -1.69 19.05 -15.59
CA GLU A 134 -2.95 19.32 -14.88
C GLU A 134 -2.85 19.05 -13.36
N HIS A 135 -2.06 18.05 -12.96
CA HIS A 135 -1.83 17.75 -11.54
C HIS A 135 -0.96 18.79 -10.80
N LEU A 136 -0.21 19.63 -11.52
CA LEU A 136 0.43 20.83 -10.97
C LEU A 136 -0.61 21.92 -10.64
N GLU A 137 -1.77 21.92 -11.32
CA GLU A 137 -2.86 22.84 -10.98
C GLU A 137 -3.53 22.47 -9.65
N ILE A 138 -3.62 21.17 -9.32
CA ILE A 138 -4.01 20.72 -7.96
C ILE A 138 -3.08 21.36 -6.92
N PHE A 139 -1.78 21.32 -7.15
CA PHE A 139 -0.78 21.94 -6.27
C PHE A 139 -0.94 23.45 -6.17
N LYS A 140 -1.09 24.15 -7.30
CA LYS A 140 -1.28 25.61 -7.34
C LYS A 140 -2.57 26.03 -6.62
N HIS A 141 -3.67 25.32 -6.86
CA HIS A 141 -4.95 25.57 -6.22
C HIS A 141 -4.90 25.36 -4.70
N CYS A 142 -4.32 24.24 -4.26
CA CYS A 142 -4.14 23.94 -2.84
C CYS A 142 -3.21 24.95 -2.15
N ARG A 143 -2.15 25.41 -2.84
CA ARG A 143 -1.22 26.44 -2.34
C ARG A 143 -1.93 27.78 -2.10
N LEU A 144 -2.80 28.20 -3.03
CA LEU A 144 -3.57 29.45 -2.88
C LEU A 144 -4.50 29.38 -1.67
N THR A 145 -5.14 28.23 -1.44
CA THR A 145 -6.02 28.02 -0.28
C THR A 145 -5.22 28.09 1.03
N LYS A 146 -4.04 27.44 1.10
CA LYS A 146 -3.15 27.50 2.27
C LYS A 146 -2.73 28.92 2.64
N ASN A 147 -2.50 29.78 1.64
CA ASN A 147 -2.10 31.17 1.86
C ASN A 147 -3.25 32.09 2.30
N LYS A 148 -4.51 31.72 2.04
CA LYS A 148 -5.68 32.49 2.47
C LYS A 148 -6.13 32.18 3.91
N SER A 149 -5.71 31.04 4.45
CA SER A 149 -6.04 30.61 5.82
C SER A 149 -5.01 31.03 6.88
N LYS A 150 -4.11 31.96 6.53
CA LYS A 150 -3.18 32.62 7.45
C LYS A 150 -3.63 34.05 7.68
#